data_AF-A0A0S8AFW8-F1
#
_entry.id   AF-A0A0S8AFW8-F1
#
_cell.length_a   1.000
_cell.length_b   1.000
_cell.length_c   1.000
_cell.angle_alpha   90.00
_cell.angle_beta   90.00
_cell.angle_gamma   90.00
#
_symmetry.space_group_name_H-M   'P 1'
#
loop_
_entity.id
_entity.type
_entity.pdbx_description
1 polymer ?
#
loop_
_entity_poly.entity_id
_entity_poly.type
_entity_poly.pdbx_seq_one_letter_code
_entity_poly.pdbx_strand_id
1 'polypeptide(L)'
;MRKQGLLKKLDECVYPAEFLVARLRGKKGGLFRNWEFLLAGSDAVAHLQNTPFYPYLRKYGPPGIWRFLRQEHLWVYKRMNNNLRVLFRSYFVLHEITTLLVCLRYLSGGKEKERVAQELQDSLLHDDIQDILTGSLDFPVMLQALESRLSSFADTFKGLADHYESKGIAALEIFIRNCLWAAIFSQKQPSLLRAFLQYQVDYYNCLALAKTLRWQIEAEPAMISGGSVPLERLKQAYFRRDLTPVLNFLHIRNTDAAASSIQKLETALLGFISEKLKYWSLQRTVAGEILFYLWEQYRYTRNISMVLTTSQVDDEPVRESIVT
;
A
#
# COMPACT_ATOMS: atom_id res chain seq x y z
N MET A 1 14.99 11.80 -23.82
CA MET A 1 15.32 11.98 -22.40
C MET A 1 15.22 10.65 -21.66
N ARG A 2 16.18 10.27 -20.82
CA ARG A 2 16.06 9.07 -19.96
C ARG A 2 14.95 9.34 -18.94
N LYS A 3 13.89 8.52 -18.90
CA LYS A 3 12.82 8.64 -17.90
C LYS A 3 13.42 8.49 -16.50
N GLN A 4 13.26 9.49 -15.65
CA GLN A 4 13.76 9.44 -14.28
C GLN A 4 12.87 8.53 -13.42
N GLY A 5 13.47 7.86 -12.44
CA GLY A 5 12.74 6.99 -11.53
C GLY A 5 12.03 7.75 -10.41
N LEU A 6 10.99 7.13 -9.84
CA LEU A 6 10.33 7.56 -8.60
C LEU A 6 11.09 7.14 -7.33
N LEU A 7 11.91 6.09 -7.43
CA LEU A 7 12.64 5.52 -6.32
C LEU A 7 14.11 5.96 -6.33
N LYS A 8 14.74 5.96 -5.16
CA LYS A 8 16.19 6.17 -4.99
C LYS A 8 16.99 5.22 -5.86
N LYS A 9 18.11 5.72 -6.39
CA LYS A 9 19.16 4.88 -6.95
C LYS A 9 20.10 4.51 -5.83
N LEU A 10 20.40 3.23 -5.71
CA LEU A 10 21.32 2.71 -4.71
C LEU A 10 22.46 1.99 -5.41
N ASP A 11 23.61 1.92 -4.74
CA ASP A 11 24.74 1.11 -5.20
C ASP A 11 24.34 -0.35 -5.37
N GLU A 12 25.04 -1.07 -6.25
CA GLU A 12 24.71 -2.45 -6.54
C GLU A 12 24.98 -3.35 -5.32
N CYS A 13 24.00 -4.18 -4.99
CA CYS A 13 24.18 -5.22 -3.98
C CYS A 13 24.77 -6.46 -4.65
N VAL A 14 26.01 -6.80 -4.33
CA VAL A 14 26.76 -7.90 -4.97
C VAL A 14 26.28 -9.28 -4.50
N TYR A 15 25.48 -9.37 -3.44
CA TYR A 15 25.00 -10.64 -2.92
C TYR A 15 23.95 -11.29 -3.84
N PRO A 16 23.97 -12.63 -3.99
CA PRO A 16 22.94 -13.35 -4.72
C PRO A 16 21.54 -13.13 -4.14
N ALA A 17 20.53 -13.26 -5.00
CA ALA A 17 19.13 -13.05 -4.64
C ALA A 17 18.67 -14.06 -3.55
N GLU A 18 19.24 -15.25 -3.55
CA GLU A 18 19.01 -16.33 -2.59
C GLU A 18 19.48 -15.96 -1.18
N PHE A 19 20.55 -15.16 -1.08
CA PHE A 19 21.03 -14.66 0.21
C PHE A 19 19.98 -13.77 0.87
N LEU A 20 19.35 -12.88 0.11
CA LEU A 20 18.24 -12.08 0.61
C LEU A 20 17.10 -12.97 1.09
N VAL A 21 16.67 -13.94 0.28
CA VAL A 21 15.59 -14.89 0.64
C VAL A 21 15.89 -15.62 1.96
N ALA A 22 17.13 -16.10 2.16
CA ALA A 22 17.53 -16.76 3.40
C ALA A 22 17.36 -15.84 4.61
N ARG A 23 17.75 -14.56 4.49
CA ARG A 23 17.56 -13.56 5.56
C ARG A 23 16.08 -13.25 5.81
N LEU A 24 15.26 -13.17 4.76
CA LEU A 24 13.81 -12.95 4.88
C LEU A 24 13.13 -14.09 5.63
N ARG A 25 13.50 -15.34 5.35
CA ARG A 25 13.00 -16.53 6.07
C ARG A 25 13.34 -16.46 7.56
N GLY A 26 14.56 -16.07 7.90
CA GLY A 26 14.96 -15.85 9.30
C GLY A 26 14.12 -14.77 9.99
N LYS A 27 13.92 -13.62 9.34
CA LYS A 27 13.08 -12.53 9.85
C LYS A 27 11.61 -12.93 10.02
N LYS A 28 11.06 -13.71 9.08
CA LYS A 28 9.69 -14.24 9.17
C LYS A 28 9.50 -15.14 10.41
N GLY A 29 10.53 -15.88 10.81
CA GLY A 29 10.53 -16.70 12.02
C GLY A 29 10.25 -15.91 13.30
N GLY A 30 10.68 -14.64 13.35
CA GLY A 30 10.51 -13.74 14.50
C GLY A 30 9.24 -12.88 14.47
N LEU A 31 8.34 -13.09 13.52
CA LEU A 31 7.05 -12.41 13.53
C LEU A 31 6.17 -12.94 14.66
N PHE A 32 5.42 -12.03 15.27
CA PHE A 32 4.38 -12.35 16.24
C PHE A 32 3.41 -13.39 15.65
N ARG A 33 2.87 -14.31 16.43
CA ARG A 33 1.91 -15.31 15.90
C ARG A 33 0.63 -15.41 16.70
N ASN A 34 0.63 -14.85 17.90
CA ASN A 34 -0.39 -15.14 18.89
C ASN A 34 -1.46 -14.05 18.92
N TRP A 35 -2.20 -13.91 17.82
CA TRP A 35 -3.19 -12.85 17.61
C TRP A 35 -4.28 -12.83 18.70
N GLU A 36 -4.65 -13.97 19.26
CA GLU A 36 -5.64 -14.08 20.34
C GLU A 36 -5.23 -13.29 21.58
N PHE A 37 -3.96 -13.33 21.97
CA PHE A 37 -3.46 -12.59 23.14
C PHE A 37 -3.45 -11.09 22.90
N LEU A 38 -3.15 -10.66 21.66
CA LEU A 38 -3.19 -9.24 21.31
C LEU A 38 -4.62 -8.69 21.33
N LEU A 39 -5.61 -9.53 21.00
CA LEU A 39 -7.03 -9.18 20.94
C LEU A 39 -7.76 -9.28 22.29
N ALA A 40 -7.30 -10.15 23.18
CA ALA A 40 -7.93 -10.36 24.48
C ALA A 40 -7.26 -9.56 25.62
N GLY A 41 -6.06 -9.02 25.38
CA GLY A 41 -5.29 -8.28 26.37
C GLY A 41 -5.81 -6.85 26.57
N SER A 42 -5.89 -6.42 27.83
CA SER A 42 -6.20 -5.04 28.19
C SER A 42 -5.07 -4.05 27.84
N ASP A 43 -3.86 -4.55 27.58
CA ASP A 43 -2.71 -3.77 27.11
C ASP A 43 -2.03 -4.46 25.91
N ALA A 44 -2.52 -4.13 24.71
CA ALA A 44 -1.95 -4.63 23.46
C ALA A 44 -0.47 -4.25 23.26
N VAL A 45 0.01 -3.15 23.85
CA VAL A 45 1.42 -2.73 23.73
C VAL A 45 2.33 -3.64 24.57
N ALA A 46 1.89 -4.04 25.77
CA ALA A 46 2.62 -4.99 26.61
C ALA A 46 2.87 -6.33 25.89
N HIS A 47 1.88 -6.84 25.17
CA HIS A 47 2.01 -8.09 24.41
C HIS A 47 2.99 -8.00 23.23
N LEU A 48 3.32 -6.78 22.77
CA LEU A 48 4.25 -6.57 21.68
C LEU A 48 5.70 -6.33 22.15
N GLN A 49 5.99 -6.23 23.45
CA GLN A 49 7.32 -5.85 23.99
C GLN A 49 8.49 -6.67 23.43
N ASN A 50 8.29 -7.97 23.19
CA ASN A 50 9.32 -8.88 22.67
C ASN A 50 9.31 -9.02 21.14
N THR A 51 8.59 -8.15 20.43
CA THR A 51 8.47 -8.21 18.97
C THR A 51 9.33 -7.15 18.29
N PRO A 52 9.68 -7.33 16.99
CA PRO A 52 10.39 -6.32 16.21
C PRO A 52 9.66 -4.96 16.11
N PHE A 53 8.36 -4.92 16.39
CA PHE A 53 7.52 -3.73 16.33
C PHE A 53 7.70 -2.78 17.53
N TYR A 54 8.04 -3.33 18.70
CA TYR A 54 8.05 -2.58 19.96
C TYR A 54 8.98 -1.36 20.00
N PRO A 55 10.22 -1.40 19.46
CA PRO A 55 11.08 -0.22 19.44
C PRO A 55 10.43 1.00 18.74
N TYR A 56 9.60 0.75 17.72
CA TYR A 56 8.90 1.79 16.99
C TYR A 56 7.67 2.28 17.74
N LEU A 57 6.91 1.36 18.34
CA LEU A 57 5.79 1.70 19.22
C LEU A 57 6.24 2.57 20.39
N ARG A 58 7.32 2.17 21.07
CA ARG A 58 7.86 2.90 22.21
C ARG A 58 8.30 4.32 21.85
N LYS A 59 8.87 4.52 20.64
CA LYS A 59 9.39 5.81 20.20
C LYS A 59 8.33 6.73 19.57
N TYR A 60 7.37 6.16 18.84
CA TYR A 60 6.45 6.91 17.98
C TYR A 60 4.96 6.65 18.26
N GLY A 61 4.63 5.85 19.27
CA GLY A 61 3.25 5.43 19.57
C GLY A 61 2.65 4.53 18.48
N PRO A 62 1.31 4.38 18.44
CA PRO A 62 0.62 3.55 17.44
C PRO A 62 0.97 3.86 15.97
N PRO A 63 1.13 5.15 15.54
CA PRO A 63 1.58 5.46 14.19
C PRO A 63 2.96 4.88 13.84
N GLY A 64 3.79 4.57 14.83
CA GLY A 64 5.11 3.95 14.68
C GLY A 64 5.11 2.61 13.95
N ILE A 65 3.99 1.88 13.95
CA ILE A 65 3.85 0.61 13.23
C ILE A 65 4.04 0.79 11.73
N TRP A 66 3.49 1.87 11.15
CA TRP A 66 3.69 2.16 9.72
C TRP A 66 5.12 2.59 9.40
N ARG A 67 5.84 3.17 10.38
CA ARG A 67 7.29 3.45 10.26
C ARG A 67 8.10 2.16 10.21
N PHE A 68 7.76 1.17 11.03
CA PHE A 68 8.39 -0.16 10.96
C PHE A 68 8.27 -0.75 9.54
N LEU A 69 7.08 -0.72 8.94
CA LEU A 69 6.89 -1.26 7.59
C LEU A 69 7.77 -0.57 6.55
N ARG A 70 7.88 0.77 6.60
CA ARG A 70 8.76 1.52 5.69
C ARG A 70 10.22 1.17 5.89
N GLN A 71 10.68 1.04 7.14
CA GLN A 71 12.05 0.61 7.42
C GLN A 71 12.33 -0.81 6.93
N GLU A 72 11.38 -1.73 7.07
CA GLU A 72 11.51 -3.07 6.50
C GLU A 72 11.56 -3.02 4.98
N HIS A 73 10.70 -2.25 4.31
CA HIS A 73 10.75 -2.07 2.87
C HIS A 73 12.10 -1.51 2.40
N LEU A 74 12.61 -0.47 3.07
CA LEU A 74 13.93 0.11 2.82
C LEU A 74 15.05 -0.92 3.01
N TRP A 75 14.98 -1.71 4.09
CA TRP A 75 15.96 -2.75 4.40
C TRP A 75 16.02 -3.83 3.33
N VAL A 76 14.86 -4.26 2.81
CA VAL A 76 14.76 -5.24 1.72
C VAL A 76 15.29 -4.62 0.43
N TYR A 77 14.84 -3.42 0.06
CA TYR A 77 15.23 -2.76 -1.18
C TYR A 77 16.74 -2.51 -1.27
N LYS A 78 17.37 -2.08 -0.16
CA LYS A 78 18.83 -1.91 -0.07
C LYS A 78 19.61 -3.20 -0.37
N ARG A 79 19.03 -4.36 -0.06
CA ARG A 79 19.66 -5.68 -0.25
C ARG A 79 19.28 -6.37 -1.55
N MET A 80 18.36 -5.81 -2.31
CA MET A 80 18.09 -6.26 -3.68
C MET A 80 19.25 -5.87 -4.59
N ASN A 81 19.66 -6.77 -5.48
CA ASN A 81 20.47 -6.41 -6.65
C ASN A 81 19.62 -5.67 -7.69
N ASN A 82 20.25 -5.11 -8.73
CA ASN A 82 19.55 -4.30 -9.72
C ASN A 82 18.44 -5.08 -10.47
N ASN A 83 18.65 -6.36 -10.75
CA ASN A 83 17.63 -7.19 -11.40
C ASN A 83 16.37 -7.31 -10.53
N LEU A 84 16.53 -7.55 -9.23
CA LEU A 84 15.41 -7.56 -8.28
C LEU A 84 14.77 -6.18 -8.13
N ARG A 85 15.56 -5.09 -8.08
CA ARG A 85 15.02 -3.72 -7.98
C ARG A 85 14.18 -3.36 -9.21
N VAL A 86 14.58 -3.79 -10.40
CA VAL A 86 13.79 -3.63 -11.63
C VAL A 86 12.51 -4.45 -11.55
N LEU A 87 12.61 -5.72 -11.16
CA LEU A 87 11.47 -6.63 -11.01
C LEU A 87 10.41 -6.10 -10.01
N PHE A 88 10.85 -5.61 -8.85
CA PHE A 88 9.98 -5.13 -7.78
C PHE A 88 9.71 -3.63 -7.80
N ARG A 89 10.18 -2.90 -8.82
CA ARG A 89 10.05 -1.44 -8.89
C ARG A 89 8.62 -0.96 -8.65
N SER A 90 7.65 -1.56 -9.34
CA SER A 90 6.24 -1.18 -9.27
C SER A 90 5.64 -1.42 -7.88
N TYR A 91 6.10 -2.46 -7.17
CA TYR A 91 5.68 -2.71 -5.79
C TYR A 91 6.10 -1.56 -4.87
N PHE A 92 7.39 -1.21 -4.86
CA PHE A 92 7.90 -0.14 -3.99
C PHE A 92 7.34 1.23 -4.37
N VAL A 93 7.15 1.50 -5.66
CA VAL A 93 6.48 2.72 -6.13
C VAL A 93 5.05 2.82 -5.59
N LEU A 94 4.28 1.73 -5.63
CA LEU A 94 2.91 1.69 -5.10
C LEU A 94 2.87 2.01 -3.60
N HIS A 95 3.86 1.56 -2.83
CA HIS A 95 3.92 1.86 -1.41
C HIS A 95 4.39 3.30 -1.12
N GLU A 96 5.43 3.78 -1.82
CA GLU A 96 5.96 5.13 -1.61
C GLU A 96 5.02 6.25 -2.05
N ILE A 97 4.05 5.98 -2.94
CA ILE A 97 3.03 6.99 -3.25
C ILE A 97 2.24 7.40 -2.01
N THR A 98 2.03 6.47 -1.07
CA THR A 98 1.32 6.80 0.18
C THR A 98 2.15 7.76 1.03
N THR A 99 3.47 7.56 1.09
CA THR A 99 4.39 8.51 1.74
C THR A 99 4.31 9.89 1.09
N LEU A 100 4.34 9.96 -0.25
CA LEU A 100 4.20 11.23 -0.98
C LEU A 100 2.88 11.94 -0.62
N LEU A 101 1.76 11.23 -0.68
CA LEU A 101 0.45 11.82 -0.38
C LEU A 101 0.32 12.29 1.07
N VAL A 102 0.88 11.54 2.03
CA VAL A 102 0.95 11.97 3.44
C VAL A 102 1.74 13.27 3.58
N CYS A 103 2.88 13.39 2.91
CA CYS A 103 3.67 14.62 2.92
C CYS A 103 2.88 15.80 2.31
N LEU A 104 2.20 15.58 1.18
CA LEU A 104 1.36 16.61 0.55
C LEU A 104 0.22 17.07 1.47
N ARG A 105 -0.42 16.16 2.21
CA ARG A 105 -1.43 16.53 3.22
C ARG A 105 -0.87 17.46 4.29
N TYR A 106 0.26 17.09 4.90
CA TYR A 106 0.92 17.93 5.92
C TYR A 106 1.32 19.30 5.40
N LEU A 107 1.83 19.36 4.17
CA LEU A 107 2.23 20.63 3.55
C LEU A 107 1.03 21.50 3.20
N SER A 108 -0.07 20.88 2.73
CA SER A 108 -1.31 21.61 2.42
C SER A 108 -2.01 22.18 3.65
N GLY A 109 -1.84 21.56 4.83
CA GLY A 109 -2.53 21.92 6.07
C GLY A 109 -1.84 22.96 6.95
N GLY A 110 -0.58 23.36 6.68
CA GLY A 110 0.09 24.37 7.51
C GLY A 110 1.62 24.28 7.65
N LYS A 111 2.35 23.82 6.61
CA LYS A 111 3.83 23.78 6.60
C LYS A 111 4.45 22.98 7.77
N GLU A 112 3.92 21.81 8.09
CA GLU A 112 4.50 20.88 9.10
C GLU A 112 5.79 20.19 8.60
N LYS A 113 6.82 20.98 8.29
CA LYS A 113 8.06 20.51 7.65
C LYS A 113 8.81 19.46 8.46
N GLU A 114 8.80 19.59 9.79
CA GLU A 114 9.42 18.62 10.68
C GLU A 114 8.76 17.24 10.55
N ARG A 115 7.43 17.20 10.43
CA ARG A 115 6.71 15.94 10.21
C ARG A 115 7.03 15.36 8.84
N VAL A 116 7.09 16.19 7.80
CA VAL A 116 7.50 15.76 6.45
C VAL A 116 8.90 15.15 6.47
N ALA A 117 9.87 15.80 7.11
CA ALA A 117 11.23 15.28 7.25
C ALA A 117 11.25 13.91 7.95
N GLN A 118 10.46 13.74 9.02
CA GLN A 118 10.34 12.45 9.71
C GLN A 118 9.70 11.36 8.83
N GLU A 119 8.69 11.69 8.03
CA GLU A 119 8.06 10.73 7.11
C GLU A 119 9.02 10.31 5.98
N LEU A 120 9.89 11.22 5.53
CA LEU A 120 10.86 10.98 4.45
C LEU A 120 12.16 10.28 4.90
N GLN A 121 12.50 10.30 6.19
CA GLN A 121 13.75 9.73 6.72
C GLN A 121 14.00 8.29 6.25
N ASP A 122 12.94 7.46 6.19
CA ASP A 122 13.01 6.06 5.77
C ASP A 122 12.39 5.81 4.39
N SER A 123 12.09 6.86 3.63
CA SER A 123 11.42 6.76 2.33
C SER A 123 12.38 6.34 1.22
N LEU A 124 11.86 5.50 0.33
CA LEU A 124 12.49 5.13 -0.94
C LEU A 124 12.22 6.13 -2.07
N LEU A 125 11.47 7.21 -1.86
CA LEU A 125 11.29 8.27 -2.87
C LEU A 125 12.64 8.83 -3.31
N HIS A 126 12.81 9.10 -4.60
CA HIS A 126 14.02 9.67 -5.16
C HIS A 126 14.41 10.99 -4.47
N ASP A 127 15.72 11.24 -4.31
CA ASP A 127 16.24 12.38 -3.55
C ASP A 127 15.69 13.72 -4.06
N ASP A 128 15.66 13.96 -5.39
CA ASP A 128 14.99 15.17 -5.95
C ASP A 128 13.55 15.40 -5.46
N ILE A 129 12.76 14.32 -5.27
CA ILE A 129 11.38 14.43 -4.77
C ILE A 129 11.40 14.81 -3.29
N GLN A 130 12.33 14.24 -2.51
CA GLN A 130 12.49 14.58 -1.10
C GLN A 130 12.95 16.03 -0.94
N ASP A 131 13.85 16.51 -1.79
CA ASP A 131 14.33 17.90 -1.81
C ASP A 131 13.20 18.88 -2.13
N ILE A 132 12.35 18.55 -3.11
CA ILE A 132 11.15 19.34 -3.44
C ILE A 132 10.20 19.44 -2.23
N LEU A 133 9.96 18.32 -1.54
CA LEU A 133 9.02 18.26 -0.41
C LEU A 133 9.56 18.92 0.88
N THR A 134 10.87 18.89 1.09
CA THR A 134 11.52 19.46 2.29
C THR A 134 11.97 20.91 2.09
N GLY A 135 12.01 21.39 0.85
CA GLY A 135 12.44 22.74 0.48
C GLY A 135 11.61 23.88 1.09
N SER A 136 12.05 25.11 0.83
CA SER A 136 11.37 26.35 1.26
C SER A 136 10.31 26.88 0.30
N LEU A 137 9.86 26.05 -0.65
CA LEU A 137 8.86 26.43 -1.64
C LEU A 137 7.46 26.57 -1.01
N ASP A 138 6.69 27.53 -1.51
CA ASP A 138 5.26 27.59 -1.24
C ASP A 138 4.52 26.46 -1.96
N PHE A 139 3.37 26.05 -1.43
CA PHE A 139 2.69 24.83 -1.86
C PHE A 139 2.37 24.77 -3.37
N PRO A 140 1.84 25.83 -4.02
CA PRO A 140 1.61 25.81 -5.47
C PRO A 140 2.91 25.67 -6.29
N VAL A 141 3.98 26.36 -5.89
CA VAL A 141 5.29 26.27 -6.55
C VAL A 141 5.91 24.89 -6.38
N MET A 142 5.76 24.31 -5.19
CA MET A 142 6.17 22.94 -4.89
C MET A 142 5.41 21.92 -5.76
N LEU A 143 4.10 22.10 -5.96
CA LEU A 143 3.31 21.24 -6.86
C LEU A 143 3.78 21.33 -8.31
N GLN A 144 4.12 22.52 -8.81
CA GLN A 144 4.67 22.69 -10.17
C GLN A 144 6.04 21.99 -10.33
N ALA A 145 6.92 22.12 -9.33
CA ALA A 145 8.21 21.43 -9.32
C ALA A 145 8.03 19.90 -9.29
N LEU A 146 7.11 19.43 -8.45
CA LEU A 146 6.75 18.02 -8.35
C LEU A 146 6.13 17.50 -9.66
N GLU A 147 5.24 18.27 -10.29
CA GLU A 147 4.63 17.93 -11.58
C GLU A 147 5.69 17.74 -12.66
N SER A 148 6.64 18.67 -12.78
CA SER A 148 7.74 18.55 -13.73
C SER A 148 8.56 17.28 -13.49
N ARG A 149 8.87 16.99 -12.22
CA ARG A 149 9.64 15.80 -11.84
C ARG A 149 8.89 14.50 -12.07
N LEU A 150 7.59 14.45 -11.77
CA LEU A 150 6.74 13.28 -11.97
C LEU A 150 6.37 13.05 -13.44
N SER A 151 6.20 14.11 -14.22
CA SER A 151 5.95 14.03 -15.66
C SER A 151 7.13 13.39 -16.41
N SER A 152 8.36 13.55 -15.91
CA SER A 152 9.53 12.86 -16.45
C SER A 152 9.49 11.33 -16.29
N PHE A 153 8.70 10.83 -15.33
CA PHE A 153 8.43 9.40 -15.14
C PHE A 153 7.28 8.94 -16.04
N ALA A 154 6.17 9.67 -16.05
CA ALA A 154 5.05 9.45 -16.96
C ALA A 154 4.26 10.75 -17.22
N ASP A 155 3.93 11.02 -18.48
CA ASP A 155 3.19 12.22 -18.89
C ASP A 155 1.79 12.35 -18.27
N THR A 156 1.24 11.26 -17.72
CA THR A 156 -0.05 11.25 -17.02
C THR A 156 -0.06 12.15 -15.78
N PHE A 157 1.10 12.49 -15.21
CA PHE A 157 1.19 13.35 -14.03
C PHE A 157 1.02 14.85 -14.31
N LYS A 158 0.85 15.28 -15.56
CA LYS A 158 0.61 16.70 -15.89
C LYS A 158 -0.71 17.21 -15.29
N GLY A 159 -0.75 18.47 -14.85
CA GLY A 159 -1.91 19.13 -14.26
C GLY A 159 -2.13 18.86 -12.77
N LEU A 160 -1.08 18.65 -11.97
CA LEU A 160 -1.20 18.50 -10.51
C LEU A 160 -1.71 19.80 -9.88
N ALA A 161 -1.14 20.94 -10.27
CA ALA A 161 -1.53 22.25 -9.75
C ALA A 161 -3.01 22.53 -10.04
N ASP A 162 -3.44 22.33 -11.29
CA ASP A 162 -4.81 22.56 -11.75
C ASP A 162 -5.84 21.70 -10.98
N HIS A 163 -5.51 20.43 -10.70
CA HIS A 163 -6.38 19.54 -9.93
C HIS A 163 -6.51 19.98 -8.47
N TYR A 164 -5.41 20.47 -7.87
CA TYR A 164 -5.44 21.00 -6.52
C TYR A 164 -6.24 22.31 -6.45
N GLU A 165 -6.00 23.25 -7.36
CA GLU A 165 -6.69 24.54 -7.37
C GLU A 165 -8.20 24.39 -7.58
N SER A 166 -8.62 23.47 -8.44
CA SER A 166 -10.03 23.27 -8.76
C SER A 166 -10.83 22.51 -7.68
N LYS A 167 -10.22 21.53 -7.01
CA LYS A 167 -10.96 20.56 -6.15
C LYS A 167 -10.26 20.21 -4.83
N GLY A 168 -9.16 20.88 -4.51
CA GLY A 168 -8.43 20.73 -3.25
C GLY A 168 -7.60 19.44 -3.14
N ILE A 169 -7.04 19.22 -1.94
CA ILE A 169 -6.08 18.13 -1.67
C ILE A 169 -6.67 16.73 -1.89
N ALA A 170 -7.94 16.51 -1.55
CA ALA A 170 -8.58 15.21 -1.70
C ALA A 170 -8.65 14.78 -3.19
N ALA A 171 -8.96 15.72 -4.08
CA ALA A 171 -8.99 15.46 -5.51
C ALA A 171 -7.58 15.27 -6.10
N LEU A 172 -6.60 16.04 -5.64
CA LEU A 172 -5.18 15.86 -6.01
C LEU A 172 -4.70 14.44 -5.66
N GLU A 173 -5.03 13.93 -4.49
CA GLU A 173 -4.63 12.58 -4.09
C GLU A 173 -5.23 11.49 -4.98
N ILE A 174 -6.51 11.61 -5.32
CA ILE A 174 -7.19 10.69 -6.24
C ILE A 174 -6.52 10.76 -7.62
N PHE A 175 -6.25 11.97 -8.11
CA PHE A 175 -5.57 12.19 -9.38
C PHE A 175 -4.19 11.52 -9.41
N ILE A 176 -3.33 11.78 -8.42
CA ILE A 176 -2.00 11.18 -8.31
C ILE A 176 -2.07 9.65 -8.30
N ARG A 177 -3.01 9.05 -7.56
CA ARG A 177 -3.20 7.59 -7.53
C ARG A 177 -3.59 7.04 -8.90
N ASN A 178 -4.50 7.70 -9.60
CA ASN A 178 -4.94 7.29 -10.93
C ASN A 178 -3.79 7.39 -11.95
N CYS A 179 -3.04 8.48 -11.92
CA CYS A 179 -1.87 8.67 -12.79
C CYS A 179 -0.81 7.61 -12.52
N LEU A 180 -0.61 7.23 -11.26
CA LEU A 180 0.30 6.16 -10.88
C LEU A 180 -0.13 4.81 -11.46
N TRP A 181 -1.39 4.42 -11.29
CA TRP A 181 -1.88 3.15 -11.82
C TRP A 181 -1.73 3.08 -13.34
N ALA A 182 -2.10 4.15 -14.05
CA ALA A 182 -1.89 4.24 -15.49
C ALA A 182 -0.39 4.14 -15.87
N ALA A 183 0.49 4.79 -15.11
CA ALA A 183 1.94 4.74 -15.34
C ALA A 183 2.54 3.35 -15.07
N ILE A 184 2.06 2.62 -14.06
CA ILE A 184 2.51 1.27 -13.74
C ILE A 184 2.06 0.28 -14.82
N PHE A 185 0.80 0.32 -15.24
CA PHE A 185 0.25 -0.64 -16.21
C PHE A 185 0.63 -0.34 -17.67
N SER A 186 1.08 0.88 -17.99
CA SER A 186 1.69 1.17 -19.30
C SER A 186 3.08 0.55 -19.48
N GLN A 187 3.72 0.11 -18.40
CA GLN A 187 5.03 -0.55 -18.43
C GLN A 187 4.88 -2.07 -18.47
N LYS A 188 5.81 -2.76 -19.14
CA LYS A 188 5.86 -4.22 -19.14
C LYS A 188 6.21 -4.71 -17.73
N GLN A 189 5.26 -5.36 -17.08
CA GLN A 189 5.43 -5.97 -15.76
C GLN A 189 5.73 -7.46 -15.89
N PRO A 190 6.65 -8.02 -15.09
CA PRO A 190 6.81 -9.45 -14.93
C PRO A 190 5.49 -10.09 -14.44
N SER A 191 5.19 -11.31 -14.91
CA SER A 191 3.86 -11.94 -14.75
C SER A 191 3.37 -11.99 -13.30
N LEU A 192 4.25 -12.40 -12.38
CA LEU A 192 3.95 -12.50 -10.95
C LEU A 192 3.60 -11.14 -10.33
N LEU A 193 4.39 -10.10 -10.62
CA LEU A 193 4.10 -8.74 -10.13
C LEU A 193 2.85 -8.15 -10.80
N ARG A 194 2.64 -8.42 -12.08
CA ARG A 194 1.43 -7.98 -12.80
C ARG A 194 0.17 -8.54 -12.15
N ALA A 195 0.16 -9.84 -11.83
CA ALA A 195 -0.97 -10.49 -11.17
C ALA A 195 -1.21 -9.91 -9.77
N PHE A 196 -0.16 -9.66 -8.99
CA PHE A 196 -0.29 -8.97 -7.70
C PHE A 196 -0.90 -7.57 -7.84
N LEU A 197 -0.40 -6.76 -8.78
CA LEU A 197 -0.90 -5.41 -9.02
C LEU A 197 -2.36 -5.42 -9.49
N GLN A 198 -2.74 -6.41 -10.30
CA GLN A 198 -4.14 -6.64 -10.69
C GLN A 198 -5.03 -6.88 -9.47
N TYR A 199 -4.61 -7.73 -8.54
CA TYR A 199 -5.37 -7.97 -7.31
C TYR A 199 -5.46 -6.74 -6.41
N GLN A 200 -4.43 -5.88 -6.39
CA GLN A 200 -4.50 -4.60 -5.69
C GLN A 200 -5.55 -3.66 -6.31
N VAL A 201 -5.61 -3.58 -7.64
CA VAL A 201 -6.67 -2.81 -8.33
C VAL A 201 -8.05 -3.37 -8.01
N ASP A 202 -8.23 -4.68 -8.08
CA ASP A 202 -9.51 -5.33 -7.76
C ASP A 202 -9.91 -5.05 -6.31
N TYR A 203 -8.96 -5.10 -5.38
CA TYR A 203 -9.17 -4.74 -3.98
C TYR A 203 -9.69 -3.30 -3.83
N TYR A 204 -9.04 -2.32 -4.45
CA TYR A 204 -9.45 -0.92 -4.37
C TYR A 204 -10.82 -0.68 -5.01
N ASN A 205 -11.07 -1.27 -6.19
CA ASN A 205 -12.35 -1.14 -6.88
C ASN A 205 -13.51 -1.77 -6.10
N CYS A 206 -13.33 -2.96 -5.54
CA CYS A 206 -14.34 -3.62 -4.72
C CYS A 206 -14.68 -2.80 -3.47
N LEU A 207 -13.68 -2.24 -2.78
CA LEU A 207 -13.92 -1.39 -1.61
C LEU A 207 -14.59 -0.05 -1.96
N ALA A 208 -14.16 0.59 -3.05
CA ALA A 208 -14.79 1.81 -3.54
C ALA A 208 -16.27 1.56 -3.87
N LEU A 209 -16.54 0.49 -4.62
CA LEU A 209 -17.90 0.10 -4.98
C LEU A 209 -18.76 -0.22 -3.74
N ALA A 210 -18.25 -1.01 -2.79
CA ALA A 210 -18.97 -1.32 -1.57
C ALA A 210 -19.31 -0.09 -0.73
N LYS A 211 -18.40 0.89 -0.66
CA LYS A 211 -18.65 2.18 0.01
C LYS A 211 -19.76 2.96 -0.68
N THR A 212 -19.68 3.11 -2.00
CA THR A 212 -20.71 3.81 -2.79
C THR A 212 -22.09 3.16 -2.61
N LEU A 213 -22.17 1.82 -2.71
CA LEU A 213 -23.43 1.10 -2.54
C LEU A 213 -24.00 1.25 -1.12
N ARG A 214 -23.16 1.11 -0.10
CA ARG A 214 -23.59 1.20 1.30
C ARG A 214 -24.04 2.61 1.69
N TRP A 215 -23.34 3.63 1.20
CA TRP A 215 -23.64 5.03 1.50
C TRP A 215 -24.60 5.69 0.50
N GLN A 216 -25.12 4.92 -0.47
CA GLN A 216 -26.07 5.39 -1.48
C GLN A 216 -25.57 6.65 -2.22
N ILE A 217 -24.27 6.70 -2.51
CA ILE A 217 -23.68 7.80 -3.28
C ILE A 217 -24.23 7.71 -4.72
N GLU A 218 -24.86 8.79 -5.19
CA GLU A 218 -25.48 8.84 -6.52
C GLU A 218 -24.46 8.79 -7.67
N ALA A 219 -23.28 9.34 -7.44
CA ALA A 219 -22.21 9.34 -8.43
C ALA A 219 -21.53 7.97 -8.52
N GLU A 220 -21.35 7.47 -9.75
CA GLU A 220 -20.59 6.26 -10.02
C GLU A 220 -19.14 6.43 -9.51
N PRO A 221 -18.60 5.45 -8.76
CA PRO A 221 -17.22 5.53 -8.28
C PRO A 221 -16.25 5.46 -9.45
N ALA A 222 -15.20 6.28 -9.40
CA ALA A 222 -14.12 6.23 -10.37
C ALA A 222 -13.37 4.90 -10.25
N MET A 223 -13.58 4.00 -11.22
CA MET A 223 -12.94 2.69 -11.25
C MET A 223 -11.52 2.78 -11.83
N ILE A 224 -10.58 2.08 -11.19
CA ILE A 224 -9.21 1.96 -11.65
C ILE A 224 -9.15 0.85 -12.70
N SER A 225 -8.55 1.14 -13.85
CA SER A 225 -8.33 0.15 -14.91
C SER A 225 -7.13 -0.76 -14.62
N GLY A 226 -7.08 -1.91 -15.30
CA GLY A 226 -5.93 -2.83 -15.21
C GLY A 226 -6.02 -3.90 -14.13
N GLY A 227 -7.16 -4.05 -13.44
CA GLY A 227 -7.46 -5.17 -12.55
C GLY A 227 -7.65 -6.50 -13.29
N SER A 228 -7.86 -7.59 -12.54
CA SER A 228 -8.24 -8.88 -13.13
C SER A 228 -9.74 -8.96 -13.41
N VAL A 229 -10.56 -8.21 -12.67
CA VAL A 229 -12.00 -8.07 -12.91
C VAL A 229 -12.23 -7.10 -14.08
N PRO A 230 -12.96 -7.49 -15.13
CA PRO A 230 -13.33 -6.58 -16.21
C PRO A 230 -14.15 -5.38 -15.68
N LEU A 231 -13.84 -4.17 -16.16
CA LEU A 231 -14.55 -2.94 -15.75
C LEU A 231 -16.07 -3.04 -15.96
N GLU A 232 -16.50 -3.67 -17.05
CA GLU A 232 -17.93 -3.85 -17.33
C GLU A 232 -18.64 -4.68 -16.26
N ARG A 233 -17.95 -5.64 -15.63
CA ARG A 233 -18.51 -6.41 -14.51
C ARG A 233 -18.65 -5.56 -13.25
N LEU A 234 -17.67 -4.69 -12.98
CA LEU A 234 -17.74 -3.74 -11.87
C LEU A 234 -18.89 -2.72 -12.06
N LYS A 235 -19.07 -2.20 -13.27
CA LYS A 235 -20.20 -1.33 -13.63
C LYS A 235 -21.53 -2.05 -13.46
N GLN A 236 -21.65 -3.28 -13.96
CA GLN A 236 -22.86 -4.08 -13.78
C GLN A 236 -23.18 -4.32 -12.30
N ALA A 237 -22.17 -4.58 -11.46
CA ALA A 237 -22.35 -4.70 -10.02
C ALA A 237 -22.85 -3.41 -9.37
N TYR A 238 -22.36 -2.24 -9.81
CA TYR A 238 -22.88 -0.94 -9.40
C TYR A 238 -24.36 -0.77 -9.76
N PHE A 239 -24.73 -0.95 -11.03
CA PHE A 239 -26.10 -0.76 -11.49
C PHE A 239 -27.09 -1.74 -10.85
N ARG A 240 -26.67 -2.99 -10.62
CA ARG A 240 -27.49 -4.01 -9.94
C ARG A 240 -27.50 -3.88 -8.42
N ARG A 241 -26.66 -3.00 -7.86
CA ARG A 241 -26.42 -2.87 -6.42
C ARG A 241 -26.04 -4.19 -5.74
N ASP A 242 -25.30 -5.03 -6.45
CA ASP A 242 -24.92 -6.37 -6.01
C ASP A 242 -23.46 -6.66 -6.36
N LEU A 243 -22.62 -6.83 -5.33
CA LEU A 243 -21.19 -7.11 -5.46
C LEU A 243 -20.89 -8.61 -5.62
N THR A 244 -21.85 -9.48 -5.31
CA THR A 244 -21.69 -10.94 -5.27
C THR A 244 -21.11 -11.53 -6.57
N PRO A 245 -21.52 -11.10 -7.79
CA PRO A 245 -20.94 -11.61 -9.04
C PRO A 245 -19.45 -11.26 -9.23
N VAL A 246 -19.00 -10.15 -8.66
CA VAL A 246 -17.59 -9.74 -8.67
C VAL A 246 -16.80 -10.60 -7.68
N LEU A 247 -17.33 -10.81 -6.48
CA LEU A 247 -16.68 -11.66 -5.47
C LEU A 247 -16.57 -13.12 -5.92
N ASN A 248 -17.62 -13.63 -6.58
CA ASN A 248 -17.61 -14.97 -7.19
C ASN A 248 -16.55 -15.09 -8.29
N PHE A 249 -16.33 -14.05 -9.09
CA PHE A 249 -15.27 -14.03 -10.11
C PHE A 249 -13.87 -14.11 -9.49
N LEU A 250 -13.67 -13.45 -8.35
CA LEU A 250 -12.44 -13.53 -7.58
C LEU A 250 -12.32 -14.84 -6.78
N HIS A 251 -13.29 -15.74 -6.88
CA HIS A 251 -13.36 -16.99 -6.11
C HIS A 251 -13.30 -16.76 -4.59
N ILE A 252 -13.87 -15.66 -4.11
CA ILE A 252 -14.03 -15.40 -2.67
C ILE A 252 -15.03 -16.42 -2.12
N ARG A 253 -14.68 -17.07 -1.01
CA ARG A 253 -15.58 -18.00 -0.31
C ARG A 253 -16.61 -17.22 0.50
N ASN A 254 -17.82 -17.76 0.66
CA ASN A 254 -18.91 -17.16 1.45
C ASN A 254 -19.18 -15.70 1.04
N THR A 255 -19.46 -15.49 -0.25
CA THR A 255 -19.62 -14.15 -0.84
C THR A 255 -20.72 -13.32 -0.17
N ASP A 256 -21.83 -13.94 0.23
CA ASP A 256 -22.90 -13.27 0.98
C ASP A 256 -22.40 -12.69 2.31
N ALA A 257 -21.63 -13.48 3.06
CA ALA A 257 -21.03 -13.02 4.31
C ALA A 257 -19.98 -11.93 4.08
N ALA A 258 -19.17 -12.04 3.03
CA ALA A 258 -18.20 -11.02 2.66
C ALA A 258 -18.87 -9.70 2.25
N ALA A 259 -19.98 -9.75 1.51
CA ALA A 259 -20.72 -8.57 1.07
C ALA A 259 -21.52 -7.87 2.18
N SER A 260 -21.76 -8.56 3.32
CA SER A 260 -22.58 -8.04 4.43
C SER A 260 -22.01 -6.79 5.11
N SER A 261 -20.68 -6.59 5.09
CA SER A 261 -20.05 -5.40 5.64
C SER A 261 -18.76 -5.05 4.91
N ILE A 262 -18.41 -3.76 4.89
CA ILE A 262 -17.14 -3.28 4.29
C ILE A 262 -15.93 -3.98 4.93
N GLN A 263 -16.02 -4.25 6.23
CA GLN A 263 -14.95 -4.87 7.01
C GLN A 263 -14.76 -6.34 6.65
N LYS A 264 -15.85 -7.11 6.55
CA LYS A 264 -15.82 -8.52 6.11
C LYS A 264 -15.35 -8.64 4.66
N LEU A 265 -15.76 -7.72 3.80
CA LEU A 265 -15.28 -7.62 2.43
C LEU A 265 -13.76 -7.39 2.39
N GLU A 266 -13.27 -6.41 3.13
CA GLU A 266 -11.83 -6.11 3.19
C GLU A 266 -11.03 -7.33 3.66
N THR A 267 -11.46 -7.98 4.75
CA THR A 267 -10.85 -9.22 5.27
C THR A 267 -10.82 -10.31 4.21
N ALA A 268 -11.94 -10.55 3.51
CA ALA A 268 -12.04 -11.60 2.50
C ALA A 268 -11.11 -11.33 1.30
N LEU A 269 -11.04 -10.09 0.81
CA LEU A 269 -10.16 -9.71 -0.30
C LEU A 269 -8.68 -9.82 0.09
N LEU A 270 -8.31 -9.36 1.28
CA LEU A 270 -6.94 -9.50 1.79
C LEU A 270 -6.56 -10.97 2.00
N GLY A 271 -7.49 -11.79 2.49
CA GLY A 271 -7.32 -13.25 2.61
C GLY A 271 -7.06 -13.90 1.25
N PHE A 272 -7.86 -13.57 0.24
CA PHE A 272 -7.66 -14.03 -1.13
C PHE A 272 -6.27 -13.70 -1.68
N ILE A 273 -5.82 -12.44 -1.54
CA ILE A 273 -4.47 -12.04 -2.00
C ILE A 273 -3.41 -12.87 -1.27
N SER A 274 -3.57 -13.06 0.05
CA SER A 274 -2.64 -13.84 0.87
C SER A 274 -2.53 -15.29 0.43
N GLU A 275 -3.65 -15.94 0.11
CA GLU A 275 -3.66 -17.31 -0.41
C GLU A 275 -2.91 -17.43 -1.74
N LYS A 276 -3.14 -16.49 -2.67
CA LYS A 276 -2.43 -16.47 -3.96
C LYS A 276 -0.93 -16.27 -3.78
N LEU A 277 -0.51 -15.33 -2.93
CA LEU A 277 0.90 -15.06 -2.66
C LEU A 277 1.59 -16.22 -1.92
N LYS A 278 0.91 -16.85 -0.98
CA LYS A 278 1.40 -18.05 -0.29
C LYS A 278 1.64 -19.17 -1.30
N TYR A 279 0.70 -19.41 -2.22
CA TYR A 279 0.88 -20.40 -3.29
C TYR A 279 2.12 -20.11 -4.14
N TRP A 280 2.38 -18.86 -4.53
CA TRP A 280 3.59 -18.51 -5.28
C TRP A 280 4.89 -18.66 -4.48
N SER A 281 4.87 -18.39 -3.18
CA SER A 281 6.01 -18.67 -2.29
C SER A 281 6.29 -20.18 -2.18
N LEU A 282 5.25 -21.03 -2.15
CA LEU A 282 5.40 -22.49 -2.13
C LEU A 282 6.08 -23.05 -3.38
N GLN A 283 6.04 -22.34 -4.51
CA GLN A 283 6.81 -22.69 -5.72
C GLN A 283 8.33 -22.43 -5.56
N ARG A 284 8.77 -21.90 -4.40
CA ARG A 284 10.18 -21.66 -4.03
C ARG A 284 10.95 -20.78 -5.01
N THR A 285 10.26 -19.89 -5.72
CA THR A 285 10.92 -18.86 -6.54
C THR A 285 11.39 -17.70 -5.66
N VAL A 286 12.53 -17.09 -6.00
CA VAL A 286 13.04 -15.92 -5.26
C VAL A 286 12.03 -14.78 -5.24
N ALA A 287 11.40 -14.49 -6.38
CA ALA A 287 10.39 -13.45 -6.48
C ALA A 287 9.13 -13.75 -5.66
N GLY A 288 8.65 -15.00 -5.67
CA GLY A 288 7.49 -15.40 -4.86
C GLY A 288 7.75 -15.25 -3.37
N GLU A 289 8.93 -15.67 -2.90
CA GLU A 289 9.32 -15.57 -1.48
C GLU A 289 9.47 -14.12 -1.02
N ILE A 290 10.11 -13.27 -1.83
CA ILE A 290 10.25 -11.84 -1.54
C ILE A 290 8.88 -11.16 -1.49
N LEU A 291 8.04 -11.37 -2.50
CA LEU A 291 6.72 -10.73 -2.56
C LEU A 291 5.84 -11.16 -1.39
N PHE A 292 5.84 -12.46 -1.07
CA PHE A 292 5.08 -12.97 0.05
C PHE A 292 5.58 -12.41 1.38
N TYR A 293 6.90 -12.32 1.59
CA TYR A 293 7.44 -11.67 2.80
C TYR A 293 6.96 -10.22 2.93
N LEU A 294 7.08 -9.42 1.86
CA LEU A 294 6.69 -8.02 1.87
C LEU A 294 5.19 -7.84 2.16
N TRP A 295 4.35 -8.69 1.56
CA TRP A 295 2.92 -8.73 1.85
C TRP A 295 2.60 -9.11 3.29
N GLU A 296 3.29 -10.10 3.84
CA GLU A 296 3.12 -10.49 5.24
C GLU A 296 3.47 -9.32 6.16
N GLN A 297 4.59 -8.61 5.94
CA GLN A 297 4.92 -7.43 6.74
C GLN A 297 3.80 -6.37 6.71
N TYR A 298 3.23 -6.10 5.53
CA TYR A 298 2.10 -5.20 5.38
C TYR A 298 0.88 -5.67 6.18
N ARG A 299 0.51 -6.94 6.08
CA ARG A 299 -0.62 -7.52 6.83
C ARG A 299 -0.43 -7.44 8.33
N TYR A 300 0.75 -7.82 8.82
CA TYR A 300 1.08 -7.72 10.24
C TYR A 300 0.96 -6.28 10.74
N THR A 301 1.55 -5.35 10.00
CA THR A 301 1.49 -3.90 10.28
C THR A 301 0.04 -3.41 10.33
N ARG A 302 -0.78 -3.77 9.33
CA ARG A 302 -2.20 -3.40 9.28
C ARG A 302 -2.96 -3.96 10.49
N ASN A 303 -2.86 -5.27 10.74
CA ASN A 303 -3.59 -5.92 11.82
C ASN A 303 -3.21 -5.33 13.19
N ILE A 304 -1.91 -5.13 13.47
CA ILE A 304 -1.45 -4.50 14.71
C ILE A 304 -1.96 -3.06 14.81
N SER A 305 -1.86 -2.28 13.72
CA SER A 305 -2.37 -0.91 13.70
C SER A 305 -3.85 -0.87 14.02
N MET A 306 -4.65 -1.79 13.48
CA MET A 306 -6.07 -1.87 13.77
C MET A 306 -6.31 -2.11 15.26
N VAL A 307 -5.71 -3.17 15.82
CA VAL A 307 -5.89 -3.52 17.24
C VAL A 307 -5.53 -2.33 18.14
N LEU A 308 -4.39 -1.68 17.90
CA LEU A 308 -3.94 -0.55 18.71
C LEU A 308 -4.84 0.69 18.59
N THR A 309 -5.48 0.91 17.44
CA THR A 309 -6.43 2.02 17.25
C THR A 309 -7.81 1.73 17.81
N THR A 310 -8.16 0.46 17.97
CA THR A 310 -9.50 0.03 18.40
C THR A 310 -9.54 -0.51 19.83
N SER A 311 -8.42 -0.58 20.57
CA SER A 311 -8.39 -1.07 21.97
C SER A 311 -9.24 -0.25 22.96
N GLN A 312 -10.02 0.73 22.48
CA GLN A 312 -10.95 1.57 23.25
C GLN A 312 -12.42 1.45 22.76
N VAL A 313 -12.72 0.62 21.74
CA VAL A 313 -14.06 0.46 21.14
C VAL A 313 -14.31 -1.05 20.95
N ASP A 314 -15.50 -1.54 21.31
CA ASP A 314 -15.94 -2.96 21.32
C ASP A 314 -15.12 -3.95 20.47
N ASP A 315 -14.73 -5.09 21.08
CA ASP A 315 -13.74 -6.05 20.57
C ASP A 315 -14.15 -6.86 19.33
N GLU A 316 -15.44 -7.01 19.05
CA GLU A 316 -15.96 -7.98 18.08
C GLU A 316 -15.69 -7.60 16.60
N PRO A 317 -15.91 -6.34 16.16
CA PRO A 317 -15.54 -5.89 14.81
C PRO A 317 -14.04 -6.03 14.53
N VAL A 318 -13.18 -5.85 15.55
CA VAL A 318 -11.72 -5.90 15.40
C VAL A 318 -11.26 -7.33 15.10
N ARG A 319 -11.82 -8.31 15.83
CA ARG A 319 -11.54 -9.74 15.63
C ARG A 319 -11.89 -10.19 14.23
N GLU A 320 -13.04 -9.77 13.70
CA GLU A 320 -13.48 -10.07 12.32
C GLU A 320 -12.58 -9.42 11.24
N SER A 321 -11.76 -8.46 11.63
CA SER A 321 -10.90 -7.69 10.72
C SER A 321 -9.46 -8.17 10.60
N ILE A 322 -9.05 -9.08 11.47
CA ILE A 322 -7.72 -9.67 11.43
C ILE A 322 -7.69 -10.72 10.34
N VAL A 323 -6.78 -10.51 9.39
CA VAL A 323 -6.48 -11.49 8.36
C VAL A 323 -5.29 -12.29 8.87
N THR A 324 -5.44 -13.58 9.17
CA THR A 324 -4.34 -14.47 9.63
C THR A 324 -3.65 -15.26 8.53
#